data_AF-A0A9D5IIS1-F1
#
_entry.id   AF-A0A9D5IIS1-F1
#
_cell.length_a   1.000
_cell.length_b   1.000
_cell.length_c   1.000
_cell.angle_alpha   90.00
_cell.angle_beta   90.00
_cell.angle_gamma   90.00
#
_symmetry.space_group_name_H-M   'P 1'
#
loop_
_entity.id
_entity.type
_entity.pdbx_description
1 polymer ?
#
loop_
_entity_poly.entity_id
_entity_poly.type
_entity_poly.pdbx_seq_one_letter_code
_entity_poly.pdbx_strand_id
1 'polypeptide(L)'
;MPLYTGHAVRQLLKTHGVESLLSPPYWPAYNGAVEAGIGSLKDRTDASAARAGHPGYWTCDDVARARLETNALARPDGENGPTPDETWRRRTPATDGERAAFRTAVGEMRTALETCNESGEAVTSERKVARSAIRLTLKQRGYLQYRRRPIPPPIFGQ
;
A
#
# COMPACT_ATOMS: atom_id res chain seq x y z
N MET A 1 20.54 -9.79 1.36
CA MET A 1 20.14 -9.18 0.06
C MET A 1 18.82 -8.45 0.25
N PRO A 2 18.71 -7.13 0.01
CA PRO A 2 17.45 -6.41 0.20
C PRO A 2 16.45 -6.77 -0.92
N LEU A 3 15.47 -7.62 -0.58
CA LEU A 3 14.55 -8.30 -1.51
C LEU A 3 13.90 -7.38 -2.55
N TYR A 4 13.43 -6.20 -2.14
CA TYR A 4 12.67 -5.28 -3.00
C TYR A 4 13.53 -4.28 -3.80
N THR A 5 14.85 -4.27 -3.61
CA THR A 5 15.75 -3.30 -4.28
C THR A 5 16.72 -3.96 -5.26
N GLY A 6 16.69 -5.29 -5.34
CA GLY A 6 17.53 -6.06 -6.26
C GLY A 6 17.18 -5.81 -7.72
N HIS A 7 18.17 -6.00 -8.60
CA HIS A 7 18.04 -5.75 -10.04
C HIS A 7 16.88 -6.52 -10.68
N ALA A 8 16.71 -7.81 -10.35
CA ALA A 8 15.65 -8.65 -10.88
C ALA A 8 14.24 -8.07 -10.59
N VAL A 9 14.00 -7.61 -9.37
CA VAL A 9 12.72 -7.00 -8.99
C VAL A 9 12.52 -5.67 -9.70
N ARG A 10 13.56 -4.82 -9.79
CA ARG A 10 13.49 -3.55 -10.54
C ARG A 10 13.12 -3.78 -12.01
N GLN A 11 13.72 -4.78 -12.67
CA GLN A 11 13.39 -5.11 -14.06
C GLN A 11 11.97 -5.63 -14.20
N LEU A 12 11.53 -6.54 -13.32
CA LEU A 12 10.16 -7.05 -13.31
C LEU A 12 9.13 -5.92 -13.21
N LEU A 13 9.32 -5.00 -12.25
CA LEU A 13 8.41 -3.86 -12.07
C LEU A 13 8.41 -2.95 -13.30
N LYS A 14 9.57 -2.71 -13.92
CA LYS A 14 9.69 -1.92 -15.15
C LYS A 14 8.92 -2.57 -16.31
N THR A 15 9.08 -3.87 -16.52
CA THR A 15 8.38 -4.63 -17.57
C THR A 15 6.86 -4.54 -17.43
N HIS A 16 6.34 -4.54 -16.19
CA HIS A 16 4.92 -4.39 -15.92
C HIS A 16 4.46 -2.94 -15.76
N GLY A 17 5.35 -1.95 -15.96
CA GLY A 17 5.02 -0.52 -15.84
C GLY A 17 4.54 -0.13 -14.43
N VAL A 18 5.13 -0.74 -13.39
CA VAL A 18 4.83 -0.49 -11.97
C VAL A 18 5.88 0.44 -11.36
N GLU A 19 5.43 1.56 -10.80
CA GLU A 19 6.29 2.48 -10.05
C GLU A 19 6.53 1.99 -8.62
N SER A 20 7.78 1.87 -8.21
CA SER A 20 8.16 1.39 -6.87
C SER A 20 8.17 2.50 -5.84
N LEU A 21 7.20 2.49 -4.92
CA LEU A 21 7.14 3.41 -3.78
C LEU A 21 7.70 2.74 -2.50
N LEU A 22 8.99 2.89 -2.25
CA LEU A 22 9.62 2.32 -1.06
C LEU A 22 9.35 3.17 0.19
N SER A 23 9.16 2.49 1.33
CA SER A 23 9.09 3.14 2.65
C SER A 23 10.47 3.69 3.03
N PRO A 24 10.55 4.83 3.73
CA PRO A 24 11.78 5.29 4.32
C PRO A 24 12.39 4.25 5.28
N PRO A 25 13.73 4.13 5.37
CA PRO A 25 14.37 3.22 6.31
C PRO A 25 13.93 3.48 7.76
N TYR A 26 13.63 2.42 8.52
CA TYR A 26 13.25 2.48 9.94
C TYR A 26 11.91 3.19 10.25
N TRP A 27 11.01 3.29 9.26
CA TRP A 27 9.68 3.86 9.45
C TRP A 27 8.56 2.81 9.26
N PRO A 28 8.30 1.95 10.26
CA PRO A 28 7.29 0.89 10.18
C PRO A 28 5.87 1.43 10.00
N ALA A 29 5.59 2.65 10.46
CA ALA A 29 4.28 3.30 10.35
C ALA A 29 3.73 3.36 8.91
N TYR A 30 4.59 3.30 7.87
CA TYR A 30 4.14 3.25 6.48
C TYR A 30 3.47 1.93 6.08
N ASN A 31 3.72 0.86 6.84
CA ASN A 31 3.23 -0.49 6.55
C ASN A 31 2.08 -0.91 7.48
N GLY A 32 1.57 -0.01 8.32
CA GLY A 32 0.61 -0.34 9.38
C GLY A 32 -0.67 -1.04 8.88
N ALA A 33 -1.17 -0.68 7.70
CA ALA A 33 -2.33 -1.36 7.11
C ALA A 33 -2.04 -2.83 6.77
N VAL A 34 -0.84 -3.14 6.28
CA VAL A 34 -0.40 -4.51 5.99
C VAL A 34 -0.20 -5.28 7.30
N GLU A 35 0.42 -4.67 8.30
CA GLU A 35 0.67 -5.30 9.61
C GLU A 35 -0.64 -5.63 10.34
N ALA A 36 -1.62 -4.72 10.34
CA ALA A 36 -2.95 -4.96 10.87
C ALA A 36 -3.67 -6.09 10.12
N GLY A 37 -3.56 -6.11 8.79
CA GLY A 37 -4.10 -7.18 7.95
C GLY A 37 -3.47 -8.55 8.25
N ILE A 38 -2.15 -8.60 8.45
CA ILE A 38 -1.43 -9.83 8.83
C ILE A 38 -1.94 -10.35 10.18
N GLY A 39 -2.04 -9.49 11.20
CA GLY A 39 -2.54 -9.91 12.51
C GLY A 39 -3.91 -10.59 12.41
N SER A 40 -4.85 -9.94 11.75
CA SER A 40 -6.20 -10.50 11.56
C SER A 40 -6.23 -11.80 10.74
N LEU A 41 -5.29 -11.98 9.80
CA LEU A 41 -5.21 -13.20 9.00
C LEU A 41 -4.65 -14.38 9.81
N LYS A 42 -3.72 -14.14 10.75
CA LYS A 42 -3.15 -15.19 11.61
C LYS A 42 -4.24 -15.83 12.47
N ASP A 43 -5.03 -15.01 13.17
CA ASP A 43 -6.11 -15.49 14.05
C ASP A 43 -7.11 -16.37 13.30
N ARG A 44 -7.47 -15.98 12.06
CA ARG A 44 -8.38 -16.78 11.21
C ARG A 44 -7.73 -18.05 10.68
N THR A 45 -6.42 -18.02 10.43
CA THR A 45 -5.67 -19.21 10.02
C THR A 45 -5.62 -20.23 11.15
N ASP A 46 -5.35 -19.77 12.38
CA ASP A 46 -5.43 -20.60 13.60
C ASP A 46 -6.83 -21.19 13.79
N ALA A 47 -7.88 -20.37 13.64
CA ALA A 47 -9.26 -20.85 13.71
C ALA A 47 -9.59 -21.86 12.61
N SER A 48 -9.08 -21.69 11.38
CA SER A 48 -9.23 -22.68 10.30
C SER A 48 -8.58 -24.01 10.66
N ALA A 49 -7.32 -23.97 11.12
CA ALA A 49 -6.56 -25.17 11.47
C ALA A 49 -7.21 -25.93 12.63
N ALA A 50 -7.70 -25.21 13.64
CA ALA A 50 -8.45 -25.78 14.75
C ALA A 50 -9.75 -26.47 14.28
N ARG A 51 -10.53 -25.81 13.40
CA ARG A 51 -11.77 -26.39 12.84
C ARG A 51 -11.52 -27.62 11.98
N ALA A 52 -10.37 -27.71 11.33
CA ALA A 52 -9.96 -28.84 10.52
C ALA A 52 -9.31 -29.98 11.34
N GLY A 53 -9.24 -29.86 12.67
CA GLY A 53 -8.76 -30.91 13.56
C GLY A 53 -7.25 -30.99 13.72
N HIS A 54 -6.52 -29.96 13.28
CA HIS A 54 -5.07 -29.89 13.39
C HIS A 54 -4.59 -28.54 13.94
N PRO A 55 -4.97 -28.19 15.18
CA PRO A 55 -4.45 -26.98 15.82
C PRO A 55 -2.92 -27.07 16.00
N GLY A 56 -2.23 -25.94 15.89
CA GLY A 56 -0.79 -25.82 16.16
C GLY A 56 0.12 -25.91 14.92
N TYR A 57 -0.40 -26.24 13.73
CA TYR A 57 0.31 -26.03 12.47
C TYR A 57 -0.63 -25.54 11.38
N TRP A 58 -0.07 -24.81 10.40
CA TRP A 58 -0.83 -24.26 9.28
C TRP A 58 -0.54 -25.01 8.00
N THR A 59 -1.59 -25.26 7.23
CA THR A 59 -1.50 -25.71 5.84
C THR A 59 -1.76 -24.54 4.90
N CYS A 60 -1.43 -24.72 3.61
CA CYS A 60 -1.83 -23.75 2.59
C CYS A 60 -3.35 -23.57 2.50
N ASP A 61 -4.12 -24.63 2.80
CA ASP A 61 -5.58 -24.59 2.78
C ASP A 61 -6.16 -23.72 3.90
N ASP A 62 -5.52 -23.71 5.08
CA ASP A 62 -5.94 -22.83 6.18
C ASP A 62 -5.75 -21.36 5.84
N VAL A 63 -4.58 -21.03 5.27
CA VAL A 63 -4.27 -19.67 4.83
C VAL A 63 -5.21 -19.25 3.70
N ALA A 64 -5.47 -20.15 2.75
CA ALA A 64 -6.41 -19.89 1.66
C ALA A 64 -7.83 -19.65 2.19
N ARG A 65 -8.30 -20.47 3.13
CA ARG A 65 -9.62 -20.32 3.76
C ARG A 65 -9.69 -19.00 4.54
N ALA A 66 -8.70 -18.69 5.36
CA ALA A 66 -8.64 -17.44 6.12
C ALA A 66 -8.65 -16.20 5.20
N ARG A 67 -7.97 -16.26 4.05
CA ARG A 67 -7.98 -15.20 3.03
C ARG A 67 -9.37 -15.00 2.43
N LEU A 68 -10.01 -16.09 2.00
CA LEU A 68 -11.36 -16.05 1.42
C LEU A 68 -12.38 -15.54 2.46
N GLU A 69 -12.32 -16.04 3.68
CA GLU A 69 -13.17 -15.60 4.80
C GLU A 69 -12.99 -14.11 5.08
N THR A 70 -11.75 -13.64 5.18
CA THR A 70 -11.44 -12.21 5.41
C THR A 70 -12.00 -11.35 4.29
N ASN A 71 -11.81 -11.74 3.04
CA ASN A 71 -12.27 -10.95 1.90
C ASN A 71 -13.80 -10.89 1.78
N ALA A 72 -14.49 -11.96 2.18
CA ALA A 72 -15.94 -12.08 2.10
C ALA A 72 -16.68 -11.52 3.32
N LEU A 73 -16.05 -11.48 4.51
CA LEU A 73 -16.73 -11.16 5.76
C LEU A 73 -16.19 -9.92 6.47
N ALA A 74 -14.93 -9.54 6.25
CA ALA A 74 -14.39 -8.35 6.94
C ALA A 74 -15.16 -7.09 6.53
N ARG A 75 -15.26 -6.15 7.47
CA ARG A 75 -15.98 -4.89 7.32
C ARG A 75 -15.09 -3.72 7.78
N PRO A 76 -14.04 -3.37 7.01
CA PRO A 76 -13.04 -2.39 7.42
C PRO A 76 -13.63 -0.99 7.63
N ASP A 77 -14.72 -0.65 6.93
CA ASP A 77 -15.41 0.63 7.01
C ASP A 77 -16.62 0.61 7.97
N GLY A 78 -16.69 -0.39 8.87
CA GLY A 78 -17.78 -0.59 9.83
C GLY A 78 -18.82 -1.60 9.35
N GLU A 79 -19.68 -2.05 10.26
CA GLU A 79 -20.61 -3.20 10.07
C GLU A 79 -21.47 -3.13 8.82
N ASN A 80 -21.96 -1.93 8.47
CA ASN A 80 -22.78 -1.67 7.27
C ASN A 80 -21.96 -1.31 6.02
N GLY A 81 -20.63 -1.29 6.12
CA GLY A 81 -19.72 -1.03 5.01
C GLY A 81 -19.62 -2.22 4.04
N PRO A 82 -19.03 -2.01 2.85
CA PRO A 82 -18.75 -3.09 1.91
C PRO A 82 -17.65 -4.02 2.44
N THR A 83 -17.73 -5.28 2.03
CA THR A 83 -16.63 -6.23 2.14
C THR A 83 -15.44 -5.83 1.27
N PRO A 84 -14.22 -6.30 1.57
CA PRO A 84 -13.08 -6.17 0.65
C PRO A 84 -13.39 -6.67 -0.76
N ASP A 85 -14.09 -7.81 -0.91
CA ASP A 85 -14.47 -8.35 -2.22
C ASP A 85 -15.47 -7.45 -2.96
N GLU A 86 -16.46 -6.89 -2.28
CA GLU A 86 -17.40 -5.93 -2.88
C GLU A 86 -16.70 -4.65 -3.30
N THR A 87 -15.87 -4.08 -2.43
CA THR A 87 -15.07 -2.89 -2.73
C THR A 87 -14.16 -3.15 -3.93
N TRP A 88 -13.51 -4.31 -3.98
CA TRP A 88 -12.70 -4.71 -5.11
C TRP A 88 -13.53 -4.81 -6.38
N ARG A 89 -14.67 -5.53 -6.38
CA ARG A 89 -15.52 -5.69 -7.57
C ARG A 89 -16.10 -4.38 -8.10
N ARG A 90 -16.41 -3.42 -7.22
CA ARG A 90 -16.99 -2.12 -7.59
C ARG A 90 -15.96 -1.11 -8.07
N ARG A 91 -14.67 -1.38 -7.91
CA ARG A 91 -13.62 -0.44 -8.31
C ARG A 91 -13.64 -0.19 -9.82
N THR A 92 -13.39 1.05 -10.23
CA THR A 92 -13.08 1.35 -11.63
C THR A 92 -11.60 1.04 -11.88
N PRO A 93 -11.26 0.08 -12.77
CA PRO A 93 -9.86 -0.19 -13.10
C PRO A 93 -9.23 1.01 -13.81
N ALA A 94 -7.99 1.35 -13.44
CA ALA A 94 -7.21 2.33 -14.20
C ALA A 94 -6.88 1.77 -15.59
N THR A 95 -7.19 2.57 -16.63
CA THR A 95 -6.92 2.28 -18.03
C THR A 95 -5.43 2.31 -18.35
N ASP A 96 -5.04 1.72 -19.47
CA ASP A 96 -3.65 1.75 -19.93
C ASP A 96 -3.17 3.18 -20.23
N GLY A 97 -4.07 4.03 -20.75
CA GLY A 97 -3.81 5.45 -20.98
C GLY A 97 -3.54 6.21 -19.68
N GLU A 98 -4.36 6.00 -18.63
CA GLU A 98 -4.13 6.62 -17.32
C GLU A 98 -2.80 6.17 -16.70
N ARG A 99 -2.48 4.87 -16.81
CA ARG A 99 -1.21 4.31 -16.33
C ARG A 99 -0.02 4.89 -17.07
N ALA A 100 -0.08 4.96 -18.40
CA ALA A 100 0.98 5.54 -19.22
C ALA A 100 1.18 7.03 -18.90
N ALA A 101 0.10 7.80 -18.86
CA ALA A 101 0.14 9.21 -18.52
C ALA A 101 0.71 9.43 -17.10
N PHE A 102 0.34 8.60 -16.13
CA PHE A 102 0.89 8.67 -14.78
C PHE A 102 2.40 8.42 -14.76
N ARG A 103 2.87 7.37 -15.46
CA ARG A 103 4.31 7.07 -15.57
C ARG A 103 5.10 8.21 -16.20
N THR A 104 4.60 8.78 -17.30
CA THR A 104 5.22 9.94 -17.95
C THR A 104 5.36 11.10 -16.97
N ALA A 105 4.28 11.44 -16.26
CA ALA A 105 4.29 12.52 -15.27
C ALA A 105 5.23 12.25 -14.08
N VAL A 106 5.39 10.98 -13.65
CA VAL A 106 6.40 10.61 -12.63
C VAL A 106 7.81 10.78 -13.18
N GLY A 107 8.06 10.40 -14.43
CA GLY A 107 9.35 10.60 -15.10
C GLY A 107 9.75 12.06 -15.19
N GLU A 108 8.84 12.92 -15.69
CA GLU A 108 9.04 14.38 -15.77
C GLU A 108 9.33 14.99 -14.38
N MET A 109 8.58 14.57 -13.36
CA MET A 109 8.76 15.06 -11.98
C MET A 109 10.11 14.60 -11.39
N ARG A 110 10.59 13.39 -11.72
CA ARG A 110 11.93 12.93 -11.30
C ARG A 110 13.02 13.81 -11.90
N THR A 111 12.97 14.02 -13.21
CA THR A 111 13.95 14.88 -13.91
C THR A 111 13.95 16.30 -13.34
N ALA A 112 12.77 16.89 -13.10
CA ALA A 112 12.67 18.22 -12.50
C ALA A 112 13.30 18.30 -11.09
N LEU A 113 13.05 17.30 -10.23
CA LEU A 113 13.63 17.24 -8.89
C LEU A 113 15.15 17.03 -8.91
N GLU A 114 15.66 16.27 -9.88
CA GLU A 114 17.09 16.06 -10.08
C GLU A 114 17.77 17.37 -10.51
N THR A 115 17.25 18.07 -11.52
CA THR A 115 17.78 19.37 -11.97
C THR A 115 17.74 20.44 -10.86
N CYS A 116 16.68 20.49 -10.05
CA CYS A 116 16.61 21.43 -8.93
C CYS A 116 17.63 21.13 -7.83
N ASN A 117 17.92 19.85 -7.56
CA ASN A 117 18.91 19.45 -6.54
C ASN A 117 20.35 19.73 -6.96
N GLU A 118 20.66 19.70 -8.26
CA GLU A 118 21.99 20.05 -8.78
C GLU A 118 22.34 21.53 -8.54
N SER A 119 21.34 22.38 -8.29
CA SER A 119 21.48 23.84 -8.14
C SER A 119 21.68 24.31 -6.69
N GLY A 120 21.58 23.42 -5.68
CA GLY A 120 21.72 23.81 -4.28
C GLY A 120 21.54 22.65 -3.29
N GLU A 121 22.65 22.26 -2.65
CA GLU A 121 22.81 21.47 -1.43
C GLU A 121 22.14 20.08 -1.29
N ALA A 122 23.01 19.09 -1.02
CA ALA A 122 22.79 17.71 -0.59
C ALA A 122 22.40 16.67 -1.66
N VAL A 123 23.24 15.62 -1.76
CA VAL A 123 22.97 14.37 -2.49
C VAL A 123 21.71 13.73 -1.92
N THR A 124 20.57 14.03 -2.51
CA THR A 124 19.30 13.39 -2.16
C THR A 124 19.30 11.99 -2.77
N SER A 125 19.27 10.95 -1.92
CA SER A 125 19.21 9.55 -2.37
C SER A 125 18.14 9.34 -3.44
N GLU A 126 18.44 8.55 -4.48
CA GLU A 126 17.52 8.09 -5.55
C GLU A 126 16.13 7.71 -4.99
N ARG A 127 16.08 7.04 -3.83
CA ARG A 127 14.82 6.63 -3.19
C ARG A 127 13.97 7.81 -2.69
N LYS A 128 14.62 8.85 -2.17
CA LYS A 128 13.94 10.09 -1.73
C LYS A 128 13.37 10.83 -2.94
N VAL A 129 14.15 10.96 -4.02
CA VAL A 129 13.68 11.57 -5.28
C VAL A 129 12.48 10.80 -5.83
N ALA A 130 12.61 9.47 -5.99
CA ALA A 130 11.54 8.63 -6.52
C ALA A 130 10.25 8.73 -5.70
N ARG A 131 10.36 8.70 -4.37
CA ARG A 131 9.23 8.84 -3.44
C ARG A 131 8.58 10.22 -3.52
N SER A 132 9.37 11.29 -3.60
CA SER A 132 8.88 12.65 -3.77
C SER A 132 8.17 12.83 -5.10
N ALA A 133 8.74 12.34 -6.20
CA ALA A 133 8.14 12.39 -7.53
C ALA A 133 6.76 11.71 -7.54
N ILE A 134 6.68 10.46 -7.08
CA ILE A 134 5.41 9.72 -6.99
C ILE A 134 4.38 10.48 -6.14
N ARG A 135 4.78 10.96 -4.95
CA ARG A 135 3.89 11.70 -4.05
C ARG A 135 3.34 12.97 -4.71
N LEU A 136 4.20 13.76 -5.35
CA LEU A 136 3.81 15.02 -6.00
C LEU A 136 2.89 14.75 -7.18
N THR A 137 3.20 13.76 -8.03
CA THR A 137 2.35 13.38 -9.16
C THR A 137 0.98 12.88 -8.69
N LEU A 138 0.93 12.05 -7.63
CA LEU A 138 -0.34 11.59 -7.04
C LEU A 138 -1.19 12.76 -6.52
N LYS A 139 -0.57 13.77 -5.90
CA LYS A 139 -1.25 14.98 -5.43
C LYS A 139 -1.74 15.84 -6.60
N GLN A 140 -0.88 16.10 -7.59
CA GLN A 140 -1.18 16.94 -8.76
C GLN A 140 -2.32 16.37 -9.60
N ARG A 141 -2.40 15.04 -9.73
CA ARG A 141 -3.48 14.35 -10.44
C ARG A 141 -4.72 14.07 -9.58
N GLY A 142 -4.74 14.53 -8.33
CA GLY A 142 -5.90 14.40 -7.45
C GLY A 142 -6.13 13.01 -6.83
N TYR A 143 -5.24 12.05 -7.07
CA TYR A 143 -5.32 10.69 -6.49
C TYR A 143 -4.98 10.66 -5.00
N LEU A 144 -4.09 11.54 -4.54
CA LEU A 144 -3.75 11.69 -3.14
C LEU A 144 -4.37 12.98 -2.58
N GLN A 145 -5.33 12.81 -1.68
CA GLN A 145 -5.98 13.90 -0.96
C GLN A 145 -5.71 13.77 0.54
N TYR A 146 -5.35 14.88 1.18
CA TYR A 146 -5.18 14.93 2.62
C TYR A 146 -6.50 15.31 3.28
N ARG A 147 -7.17 14.35 3.91
CA ARG A 147 -8.32 14.63 4.76
C ARG A 147 -7.81 14.96 6.16
N ARG A 148 -8.02 16.19 6.62
CA ARG A 148 -7.88 16.53 8.04
C ARG A 148 -9.20 16.22 8.73
N ARG A 149 -9.20 15.26 9.65
CA ARG A 149 -10.35 15.04 10.54
C ARG A 149 -10.10 15.88 11.79
N PRO A 150 -10.97 16.84 12.14
CA PRO A 150 -10.88 17.49 13.44
C PRO A 150 -11.11 16.41 14.51
N ILE A 151 -10.16 16.28 15.43
CA ILE A 151 -10.31 15.44 16.62
C ILE A 151 -10.94 16.37 17.67
N PRO A 152 -12.24 16.23 17.99
CA PRO A 152 -12.85 17.03 19.04
C PRO A 152 -12.15 16.75 20.37
N PRO A 153 -11.92 17.77 21.21
CA PRO A 153 -11.35 17.56 22.54
C PRO A 153 -12.24 16.63 23.37
N PRO A 154 -11.67 15.83 24.29
CA PRO A 154 -12.46 15.01 25.20
C PRO A 154 -13.41 15.91 26.01
N ILE A 155 -14.70 15.55 26.04
CA ILE A 155 -15.68 16.19 26.90
C ILE A 155 -15.41 15.68 28.32
N PHE A 156 -14.78 16.51 29.14
CA PHE A 156 -14.77 16.27 30.59
C PHE A 156 -16.13 16.74 31.12
N GLY A 157 -16.97 15.79 31.54
CA GLY A 157 -18.25 16.10 32.18
C GLY A 157 -18.05 16.92 33.45
N GLN A 158 -18.90 17.95 33.61
CA GLN A 158 -19.13 18.66 34.87
C GLN A 158 -20.09 17.88 35.75
#